data_AF-A0A7M3M6T2-F1
#
_entry.id   AF-A0A7M3M6T2-F1
#
_cell.length_a   1.000
_cell.length_b   1.000
_cell.length_c   1.000
_cell.angle_alpha   90.00
_cell.angle_beta   90.00
_cell.angle_gamma   90.00
#
_symmetry.space_group_name_H-M   'P 1'
#
loop_
_entity.id
_entity.type
_entity.pdbx_description
1 polymer ?
#
loop_
_entity_poly.entity_id
_entity_poly.type
_entity_poly.pdbx_seq_one_letter_code
_entity_poly.pdbx_strand_id
1 'polypeptide(L)'
;MKRVLAGFVGTAALVGGMLTLASPAQASTNDCEGFLRNHGYVVKSKVRLACKKGEPGGGIPKMLCRIELKDLGVKKRHAELACDLASA
;
A
#
# COMPACT_ATOMS: atom_id res chain seq x y z
N MET A 1 -1.28 37.22 -12.98
CA MET A 1 -1.58 37.61 -14.38
C MET A 1 -2.19 36.41 -15.10
N LYS A 2 -3.18 36.66 -15.99
CA LYS A 2 -4.01 35.73 -16.80
C LYS A 2 -3.23 34.55 -17.42
N ARG A 3 -3.80 33.36 -17.65
CA ARG A 3 -4.79 33.06 -18.73
C ARG A 3 -5.84 32.02 -18.32
N VAL A 4 -7.12 32.36 -18.54
CA VAL A 4 -8.28 31.48 -18.58
C VAL A 4 -8.79 31.54 -20.02
N LEU A 5 -8.82 30.40 -20.73
CA LEU A 5 -9.54 30.15 -21.99
C LEU A 5 -9.83 28.63 -22.00
N ALA A 6 -11.03 28.20 -21.62
CA ALA A 6 -12.23 28.08 -22.47
C ALA A 6 -12.19 26.84 -23.38
N GLY A 7 -13.14 25.93 -23.13
CA GLY A 7 -13.72 25.11 -24.19
C GLY A 7 -13.52 23.60 -24.09
N PHE A 8 -14.34 22.93 -23.27
CA PHE A 8 -14.96 21.67 -23.70
C PHE A 8 -16.35 21.60 -23.07
N VAL A 9 -17.37 21.98 -23.83
CA VAL A 9 -18.78 21.74 -23.46
C VAL A 9 -19.01 20.25 -23.67
N GLY A 10 -18.77 19.47 -22.62
CA GLY A 10 -19.22 18.09 -22.53
C GLY A 10 -20.48 18.05 -21.68
N THR A 11 -21.62 17.72 -22.27
CA THR A 11 -22.83 17.32 -21.55
C THR A 11 -22.53 16.01 -20.81
N ALA A 12 -21.93 16.10 -19.62
CA ALA A 12 -21.78 14.96 -18.73
C ALA A 12 -23.06 14.87 -17.87
N ALA A 13 -23.95 13.96 -18.25
CA ALA A 13 -24.99 13.49 -17.36
C ALA A 13 -24.33 13.05 -16.04
N LEU A 14 -24.70 13.68 -14.94
CA LEU A 14 -24.25 13.31 -13.59
C LEU A 14 -24.90 11.96 -13.24
N VAL A 15 -24.35 10.87 -13.75
CA VAL A 15 -24.56 9.54 -13.16
C VAL A 15 -23.81 9.58 -11.84
N GLY A 16 -24.57 9.61 -10.74
CA GLY A 16 -24.04 9.52 -9.38
C GLY A 16 -23.23 8.24 -9.22
N GLY A 17 -21.93 8.33 -9.48
CA GLY A 17 -20.96 7.31 -9.14
C GLY A 17 -20.37 7.69 -7.79
N MET A 18 -20.58 6.86 -6.78
CA MET A 18 -19.88 6.96 -5.50
C MET A 18 -18.39 7.19 -5.76
N LEU A 19 -17.89 8.36 -5.38
CA LEU A 19 -16.46 8.56 -5.19
C LEU A 19 -16.06 7.72 -3.98
N THR A 20 -15.78 6.44 -4.21
CA THR A 20 -15.10 5.63 -3.21
C THR A 20 -13.71 6.25 -3.05
N LEU A 21 -13.55 6.98 -1.95
CA LEU A 21 -12.25 7.43 -1.45
C LEU A 21 -11.34 6.19 -1.43
N ALA A 22 -10.40 6.11 -2.37
CA ALA A 22 -9.38 5.08 -2.35
C ALA A 22 -8.64 5.24 -1.01
N SER A 23 -8.95 4.37 -0.04
CA SER A 23 -8.25 4.38 1.24
C SER A 23 -6.80 3.98 0.95
N PRO A 24 -5.82 4.85 1.22
CA PRO A 24 -4.40 4.56 0.94
C PRO A 24 -3.92 3.29 1.65
N ALA A 25 -4.64 2.83 2.66
CA ALA A 25 -4.40 1.60 3.39
C ALA A 25 -4.21 0.32 2.53
N GLN A 26 -4.96 0.23 1.44
CA GLN A 26 -4.96 -0.98 0.62
C GLN A 26 -3.78 -1.05 -0.35
N ALA A 27 -3.23 0.09 -0.76
CA ALA A 27 -2.14 0.14 -1.75
C ALA A 27 -0.83 -0.35 -1.13
N SER A 28 -0.40 0.27 -0.02
CA SER A 28 0.90 -0.03 0.59
C SER A 28 0.96 -1.46 1.16
N THR A 29 -0.15 -1.97 1.70
CA THR A 29 -0.23 -3.39 2.10
C THR A 29 -0.08 -4.33 0.90
N ASN A 30 -0.71 -4.01 -0.25
CA ASN A 30 -0.59 -4.81 -1.47
C ASN A 30 0.82 -4.79 -2.06
N ASP A 31 1.57 -3.70 -1.94
CA ASP A 31 2.95 -3.60 -2.41
C ASP A 31 3.89 -4.49 -1.59
N CYS A 32 3.71 -4.52 -0.28
CA CYS A 32 4.41 -5.46 0.61
C CYS A 32 4.11 -6.92 0.27
N GLU A 33 2.82 -7.27 0.11
CA GLU A 33 2.39 -8.61 -0.28
C GLU A 33 2.91 -8.99 -1.68
N GLY A 34 2.86 -8.04 -2.63
CA GLY A 34 3.33 -8.21 -3.99
C GLY A 34 4.82 -8.49 -4.06
N PHE A 35 5.63 -7.71 -3.34
CA PHE A 35 7.08 -7.91 -3.24
C PHE A 35 7.40 -9.30 -2.67
N LEU A 36 6.75 -9.69 -1.58
CA LEU A 36 7.00 -10.99 -0.96
C LEU A 36 6.60 -12.15 -1.87
N ARG A 37 5.46 -12.05 -2.56
CA ARG A 37 5.02 -13.05 -3.53
C ARG A 37 5.99 -13.16 -4.71
N ASN A 38 6.48 -12.04 -5.23
CA ASN A 38 7.46 -12.01 -6.32
C ASN A 38 8.81 -12.63 -5.91
N HIS A 39 9.14 -12.59 -4.62
CA HIS A 39 10.33 -13.23 -4.05
C HIS A 39 10.10 -14.68 -3.58
N GLY A 40 8.97 -15.29 -3.94
CA GLY A 40 8.69 -16.70 -3.68
C GLY A 40 8.15 -17.01 -2.27
N TYR A 41 7.76 -16.00 -1.50
CA TYR A 41 7.12 -16.24 -0.21
C TYR A 41 5.63 -16.53 -0.36
N VAL A 42 5.13 -17.40 0.50
CA VAL A 42 3.70 -17.69 0.57
C VAL A 42 3.02 -16.61 1.42
N VAL A 43 2.32 -15.70 0.76
CA VAL A 43 1.53 -14.66 1.43
C VAL A 43 0.24 -15.27 1.96
N LYS A 44 0.15 -15.43 3.28
CA LYS A 44 -1.06 -15.83 4.01
C LYS A 44 -1.52 -14.70 4.93
N SER A 45 -2.61 -14.93 5.66
CA SER A 45 -3.20 -13.96 6.59
C SER A 45 -2.21 -13.32 7.56
N LYS A 46 -1.20 -14.06 8.04
CA LYS A 46 -0.16 -13.53 8.94
C LYS A 46 0.78 -12.54 8.25
N VAL A 47 1.19 -12.83 7.01
CA VAL A 47 2.03 -11.93 6.21
C VAL A 47 1.26 -10.65 5.88
N ARG A 48 0.00 -10.80 5.47
CA ARG A 48 -0.91 -9.67 5.23
C ARG A 48 -1.10 -8.80 6.47
N LEU A 49 -1.27 -9.41 7.64
CA LEU A 49 -1.38 -8.70 8.91
C LEU A 49 -0.09 -7.93 9.26
N ALA A 50 1.08 -8.54 9.03
CA ALA A 50 2.37 -7.90 9.27
C ALA A 50 2.57 -6.69 8.33
N CYS A 51 2.26 -6.84 7.04
CA CYS A 51 2.28 -5.74 6.07
C CYS A 51 1.33 -4.61 6.49
N LYS A 52 0.09 -4.95 6.90
CA LYS A 52 -0.89 -3.97 7.40
C LYS A 52 -0.43 -3.22 8.66
N LYS A 53 0.42 -3.82 9.49
CA LYS A 53 1.03 -3.13 10.63
C LYS A 53 2.11 -2.14 10.23
N GLY A 54 2.73 -2.29 9.05
CA GLY A 54 3.67 -1.31 8.51
C GLY A 54 2.99 -0.10 7.85
N GLU A 55 1.74 -0.29 7.40
CA GLU A 55 0.92 0.67 6.67
C GLU A 55 0.77 2.07 7.31
N PRO A 56 0.58 2.21 8.64
CA PRO A 56 0.49 3.54 9.26
C PRO A 56 1.76 4.39 9.10
N GLY A 57 2.85 3.80 8.61
CA GLY A 57 4.14 4.44 8.48
C GLY A 57 4.80 4.72 9.83
N GLY A 58 5.97 5.35 9.80
CA GLY A 58 6.73 5.68 11.02
C GLY A 58 7.56 4.51 11.59
N GLY A 59 8.41 4.84 12.56
CA GLY A 59 9.45 3.92 13.04
C GLY A 59 8.92 2.67 13.74
N ILE A 60 7.94 2.82 14.64
CA ILE A 60 7.37 1.70 15.41
C ILE A 60 6.56 0.74 14.52
N PRO A 61 5.61 1.21 13.68
CA PRO A 61 4.82 0.32 12.80
C PRO A 61 5.71 -0.46 11.83
N LYS A 62 6.72 0.21 11.27
CA LYS A 62 7.74 -0.41 10.41
C LYS A 62 8.61 -1.43 11.14
N MET A 63 8.99 -1.17 12.39
CA MET A 63 9.73 -2.11 13.21
C MET A 63 8.90 -3.37 13.50
N LEU A 64 7.62 -3.23 13.85
CA LEU A 64 6.70 -4.34 14.07
C LEU A 64 6.54 -5.19 12.81
N CYS A 65 6.32 -4.55 11.65
CA CYS A 65 6.26 -5.24 10.37
C CYS A 65 7.52 -6.09 10.12
N ARG A 66 8.72 -5.53 10.35
CA ARG A 66 9.99 -6.24 10.15
C ARG A 66 10.17 -7.43 11.08
N ILE A 67 9.79 -7.28 12.35
CA ILE A 67 9.89 -8.37 13.35
C ILE A 67 8.95 -9.51 12.95
N GLU A 68 7.68 -9.21 12.67
CA GLU A 68 6.70 -10.23 12.36
C GLU A 68 7.01 -10.96 11.04
N LEU A 69 7.45 -10.26 10.00
CA LEU A 69 7.87 -10.92 8.77
C LEU A 69 9.07 -11.84 8.99
N LYS A 70 10.04 -11.44 9.81
CA LYS A 70 11.19 -12.29 10.16
C LYS A 70 10.77 -13.53 10.94
N ASP A 71 9.85 -13.40 11.90
CA ASP A 71 9.31 -14.52 12.67
C ASP A 71 8.51 -15.49 11.79
N LEU A 72 7.96 -14.99 10.68
CA LEU A 72 7.32 -15.80 9.62
C LEU A 72 8.32 -16.42 8.64
N GLY A 73 9.63 -16.27 8.86
CA GLY A 73 10.69 -16.85 8.03
C GLY A 73 11.10 -16.01 6.82
N VAL A 74 10.63 -14.76 6.72
CA VAL A 74 11.08 -13.84 5.68
C VAL A 74 12.51 -13.39 5.98
N LYS A 75 13.41 -13.46 4.99
CA LYS A 75 14.79 -12.98 5.13
C LYS A 75 14.78 -11.51 5.56
N LYS A 76 15.67 -11.14 6.51
CA LYS A 76 15.78 -9.77 7.05
C LYS A 76 15.70 -8.68 5.98
N ARG A 77 16.49 -8.81 4.90
CA ARG A 77 16.53 -7.84 3.80
C ARG A 77 15.21 -7.75 3.03
N HIS A 78 14.52 -8.87 2.83
CA HIS A 78 13.22 -8.88 2.16
C HIS A 78 12.13 -8.30 3.07
N ALA A 79 12.19 -8.55 4.38
CA ALA A 79 11.28 -7.95 5.34
C ALA A 79 11.47 -6.42 5.42
N GLU A 80 12.72 -5.93 5.40
CA GLU A 80 13.02 -4.50 5.34
C GLU A 80 12.41 -3.83 4.12
N LEU A 81 12.72 -4.34 2.92
CA LEU A 81 12.20 -3.79 1.67
C LEU A 81 10.67 -3.88 1.58
N ALA A 82 10.08 -5.01 1.98
CA ALA A 82 8.63 -5.17 1.99
C ALA A 82 7.94 -4.17 2.94
N CYS A 83 8.50 -3.96 4.14
CA CYS A 83 7.95 -3.00 5.09
C CYS A 83 8.21 -1.55 4.70
N ASP A 84 9.30 -1.26 3.96
CA ASP A 84 9.53 0.05 3.36
C ASP A 84 8.40 0.38 2.38
N LEU A 85 8.06 -0.57 1.51
CA LEU A 85 6.96 -0.47 0.55
C LEU A 85 5.60 -0.38 1.24
N ALA A 86 5.40 -1.09 2.37
CA ALA A 86 4.19 -0.95 3.17
C ALA A 86 4.00 0.45 3.77
N SER A 87 5.09 1.19 3.99
CA SER A 87 5.06 2.51 4.63
C SER A 87 5.18 3.68 3.64
N ALA A 88 5.19 3.38 2.34
CA ALA A 88 5.36 4.33 1.25
C ALA A 88 4.02 4.93 0.79
#